data_AF-A0A815RW49-F1
#
_entry.id   AF-A0A815RW49-F1
#
_cell.length_a   1.000
_cell.length_b   1.000
_cell.length_c   1.000
_cell.angle_alpha   90.00
_cell.angle_beta   90.00
_cell.angle_gamma   90.00
#
_symmetry.space_group_name_H-M   'P 1'
#
loop_
_entity.id
_entity.type
_entity.pdbx_description
1 polymer ?
#
loop_
_entity_poly.entity_id
_entity_poly.type
_entity_poly.pdbx_seq_one_letter_code
_entity_poly.pdbx_strand_id
1 'polypeptide(L)'
;QDIPGKEGAFGLLRNDLSEKPSFRAITNLISILNDKGPNFEPSILNYTINGNVENIRQILFQKRNGDFYLMVWLEVSSWNFTTQIDLYPSPQQVILTLSENNRISSGILYAFNNTGNVYISELIIHQNQIAFNVTDKISIIQLNNKSVQDEK
;
A
#
# COMPACT_ATOMS: atom_id res chain seq x y z
N GLN A 1 -38.92 -12.82 4.73
CA GLN A 1 -37.56 -12.78 4.17
C GLN A 1 -36.66 -12.50 5.35
N ASP A 2 -35.88 -13.50 5.81
CA ASP A 2 -35.03 -13.33 6.98
C ASP A 2 -33.99 -12.26 6.71
N ILE A 3 -34.00 -11.21 7.54
CA ILE A 3 -32.93 -10.22 7.57
C ILE A 3 -31.70 -10.97 8.08
N PRO A 4 -30.64 -11.14 7.29
CA PRO A 4 -29.44 -11.83 7.75
C PRO A 4 -28.95 -11.11 9.01
N GLY A 5 -28.70 -11.87 10.09
CA GLY A 5 -28.00 -11.35 11.26
C GLY A 5 -26.61 -10.82 10.87
N LYS A 6 -25.93 -10.12 11.79
CA LYS A 6 -24.58 -9.56 11.57
C LYS A 6 -23.58 -10.58 11.00
N GLU A 7 -23.77 -11.86 11.34
CA GLU A 7 -22.99 -13.00 10.84
C GLU A 7 -22.95 -13.11 9.30
N GLY A 8 -24.03 -12.72 8.61
CA GLY A 8 -24.11 -12.74 7.14
C GLY A 8 -23.27 -11.66 6.46
N ALA A 9 -22.72 -10.69 7.20
CA ALA A 9 -22.01 -9.54 6.65
C ALA A 9 -20.48 -9.68 6.66
N PHE A 10 -19.91 -10.75 7.24
CA PHE A 10 -18.44 -10.90 7.36
C PHE A 10 -17.74 -11.37 6.09
N GLY A 11 -18.47 -11.95 5.12
CA GLY A 11 -17.90 -12.51 3.89
C GLY A 11 -17.27 -11.47 2.94
N LEU A 12 -16.54 -11.95 1.94
CA LEU A 12 -16.00 -11.14 0.83
C LEU A 12 -17.04 -10.87 -0.26
N LEU A 13 -18.02 -11.76 -0.39
CA LEU A 13 -19.14 -11.62 -1.33
C LEU A 13 -20.42 -11.32 -0.56
N ARG A 14 -21.39 -10.72 -1.25
CA ARG A 14 -22.77 -10.61 -0.76
C ARG A 14 -23.52 -11.92 -1.04
N ASN A 15 -24.74 -12.04 -0.51
CA ASN A 15 -25.59 -13.22 -0.69
C ASN A 15 -25.96 -13.49 -2.16
N ASP A 16 -25.92 -12.47 -3.02
CA ASP A 16 -26.15 -12.57 -4.47
C ASP A 16 -24.86 -12.85 -5.26
N LEU A 17 -23.76 -13.22 -4.57
CA LEU A 17 -22.42 -13.44 -5.11
C LEU A 17 -21.74 -12.18 -5.68
N SER A 18 -22.34 -10.99 -5.53
CA SER A 18 -21.68 -9.76 -5.93
C SER A 18 -20.51 -9.42 -5.00
N GLU A 19 -19.43 -8.90 -5.58
CA GLU A 19 -18.19 -8.57 -4.87
C GLU A 19 -18.37 -7.39 -3.90
N LYS A 20 -17.90 -7.55 -2.66
CA LYS A 20 -17.76 -6.42 -1.73
C LYS A 20 -16.43 -5.69 -1.95
N PRO A 21 -16.28 -4.44 -1.48
CA PRO A 21 -15.00 -3.73 -1.51
C PRO A 21 -13.83 -4.53 -0.93
N SER A 22 -14.05 -5.32 0.12
CA SER A 22 -13.03 -6.19 0.72
C SER A 22 -12.52 -7.28 -0.24
N PHE A 23 -13.39 -7.86 -1.08
CA PHE A 23 -12.98 -8.81 -2.12
C PHE A 23 -12.01 -8.17 -3.10
N ARG A 24 -12.36 -6.98 -3.61
CA ARG A 24 -11.54 -6.24 -4.57
C ARG A 24 -10.22 -5.80 -3.97
N ALA A 25 -10.24 -5.28 -2.75
CA ALA A 25 -9.03 -4.89 -2.03
C ALA A 25 -8.06 -6.05 -1.87
N ILE A 26 -8.53 -7.22 -1.39
CA ILE A 26 -7.68 -8.40 -1.23
C ILE A 26 -7.17 -8.91 -2.58
N THR A 27 -8.02 -8.95 -3.60
CA THR A 27 -7.63 -9.39 -4.95
C THR A 27 -6.54 -8.50 -5.54
N ASN A 28 -6.70 -7.18 -5.43
CA ASN A 28 -5.70 -6.21 -5.87
C ASN A 28 -4.41 -6.31 -5.05
N LEU A 29 -4.50 -6.45 -3.73
CA LEU A 29 -3.34 -6.62 -2.86
C LEU A 29 -2.52 -7.86 -3.24
N ILE A 30 -3.21 -9.01 -3.41
CA ILE A 30 -2.58 -10.25 -3.87
C ILE A 30 -1.96 -10.03 -5.25
N SER A 31 -2.69 -9.42 -6.19
CA SER A 31 -2.18 -9.17 -7.54
C SER A 31 -0.92 -8.30 -7.54
N ILE A 32 -0.89 -7.24 -6.72
CA ILE A 32 0.24 -6.32 -6.61
C ILE A 32 1.44 -7.00 -5.94
N LEU A 33 1.24 -7.81 -4.90
CA LEU A 33 2.33 -8.43 -4.13
C LEU A 33 2.73 -9.82 -4.60
N ASN A 34 1.98 -10.42 -5.52
CA ASN A 34 2.26 -11.76 -6.04
C ASN A 34 3.68 -11.82 -6.65
N ASP A 35 4.44 -12.83 -6.23
CA ASP A 35 5.83 -13.06 -6.64
C ASP A 35 6.14 -14.56 -6.80
N LYS A 36 5.69 -15.16 -7.92
CA LYS A 36 5.79 -16.61 -8.16
C LYS A 36 7.16 -17.06 -8.65
N GLY A 37 7.63 -18.20 -8.16
CA GLY A 37 8.84 -18.90 -8.61
C GLY A 37 9.72 -19.35 -7.44
N PRO A 38 11.01 -19.68 -7.65
CA PRO A 38 11.88 -20.21 -6.59
C PRO A 38 12.04 -19.24 -5.40
N ASN A 39 12.43 -19.81 -4.26
CA ASN A 39 12.82 -19.07 -3.07
C ASN A 39 14.02 -18.16 -3.38
N PHE A 40 14.05 -16.99 -2.75
CA PHE A 40 15.18 -16.07 -2.80
C PHE A 40 15.34 -15.40 -1.42
N GLU A 41 16.53 -14.91 -1.14
CA GLU A 41 16.81 -14.14 0.07
C GLU A 41 16.62 -12.64 -0.22
N PRO A 42 15.71 -11.96 0.50
CA PRO A 42 15.53 -10.52 0.35
C PRO A 42 16.78 -9.74 0.78
N SER A 43 17.07 -8.64 0.08
CA SER A 43 18.05 -7.65 0.47
C SER A 43 17.43 -6.53 1.31
N ILE A 44 18.29 -5.64 1.81
CA ILE A 44 17.92 -4.55 2.70
C ILE A 44 17.76 -3.26 1.88
N LEU A 45 16.70 -2.50 2.17
CA LEU A 45 16.57 -1.11 1.72
C LEU A 45 16.73 -0.18 2.93
N ASN A 46 17.74 0.68 2.89
CA ASN A 46 17.95 1.69 3.92
C ASN A 46 17.17 2.96 3.57
N TYR A 47 16.22 3.33 4.43
CA TYR A 47 15.39 4.50 4.25
C TYR A 47 14.93 5.09 5.58
N THR A 48 14.48 6.35 5.55
CA THR A 48 13.79 7.01 6.66
C THR A 48 12.50 7.65 6.17
N ILE A 49 11.46 7.67 7.02
CA ILE A 49 10.25 8.46 6.76
C ILE A 49 10.30 9.68 7.69
N ASN A 50 10.18 10.87 7.11
CA ASN A 50 10.25 12.15 7.78
C ASN A 50 8.89 12.89 7.68
N GLY A 51 8.67 13.86 8.57
CA GLY A 51 7.41 14.62 8.67
C GLY A 51 6.57 14.19 9.87
N ASN A 52 5.25 14.25 9.75
CA ASN A 52 4.36 13.72 10.79
C ASN A 52 4.22 12.19 10.62
N VAL A 53 4.98 11.46 11.42
CA VAL A 53 4.99 9.99 11.42
C VAL A 53 4.15 9.37 12.53
N GLU A 54 3.38 10.16 13.26
CA GLU A 54 2.49 9.67 14.29
C GLU A 54 1.47 8.70 13.68
N ASN A 55 1.29 7.55 14.34
CA ASN A 55 0.39 6.46 13.93
C ASN A 55 0.66 5.87 12.54
N ILE A 56 1.77 6.21 11.88
CA ILE A 56 2.12 5.57 10.62
C ILE A 56 2.64 4.15 10.89
N ARG A 57 2.09 3.21 10.13
CA ARG A 57 2.54 1.83 10.07
C ARG A 57 3.09 1.52 8.69
N GLN A 58 4.06 0.61 8.68
CA GLN A 58 4.74 0.23 7.46
C GLN A 58 5.21 -1.21 7.48
N ILE A 59 5.27 -1.82 6.30
CA ILE A 59 5.89 -3.12 6.07
C ILE A 59 6.66 -3.04 4.75
N LEU A 60 7.94 -3.41 4.77
CA LEU A 60 8.77 -3.48 3.58
C LEU A 60 8.80 -4.91 3.06
N PHE A 61 8.51 -5.07 1.78
CA PHE A 61 8.69 -6.31 1.02
C PHE A 61 9.72 -6.10 -0.09
N GLN A 62 10.29 -7.19 -0.57
CA GLN A 62 11.04 -7.23 -1.82
C GLN A 62 10.48 -8.36 -2.69
N LYS A 63 10.48 -8.16 -4.00
CA LYS A 63 10.23 -9.23 -4.96
C LYS A 63 11.53 -9.75 -5.57
N ARG A 64 11.47 -10.96 -6.17
CA ARG A 64 12.61 -11.61 -6.83
C ARG A 64 13.32 -10.77 -7.89
N ASN A 65 12.60 -9.82 -8.51
CA ASN A 65 13.15 -8.95 -9.55
C ASN A 65 14.02 -7.83 -8.97
N GLY A 66 14.13 -7.75 -7.64
CA GLY A 66 14.91 -6.76 -6.92
C GLY A 66 14.09 -5.55 -6.48
N ASP A 67 12.86 -5.37 -6.95
CA ASP A 67 12.03 -4.22 -6.60
C ASP A 67 11.53 -4.32 -5.17
N PHE A 68 11.45 -3.16 -4.51
CA PHE A 68 10.92 -3.06 -3.16
C PHE A 68 9.48 -2.58 -3.18
N TYR A 69 8.68 -3.09 -2.25
CA TYR A 69 7.29 -2.69 -2.07
C TYR A 69 7.11 -2.26 -0.62
N LEU A 70 7.01 -0.95 -0.39
CA LEU A 70 6.77 -0.39 0.92
C LEU A 70 5.27 -0.16 1.10
N MET A 71 4.64 -1.00 1.92
CA MET A 71 3.24 -0.84 2.32
C MET A 71 3.16 0.14 3.49
N VAL A 72 2.26 1.12 3.42
CA VAL A 72 2.10 2.18 4.43
C VAL A 72 0.63 2.48 4.68
N TRP A 73 0.27 2.77 5.93
CA TRP A 73 -1.06 3.27 6.30
C TRP A 73 -1.01 4.04 7.62
N LEU A 74 -2.05 4.83 7.88
CA LEU A 74 -2.26 5.55 9.12
C LEU A 74 -3.18 4.72 10.02
N GLU A 75 -2.69 4.31 11.19
CA GLU A 75 -3.45 3.52 12.16
C GLU A 75 -4.33 4.42 13.03
N VAL A 76 -5.41 4.91 12.44
CA VAL A 76 -6.43 5.75 13.08
C VAL A 76 -7.82 5.20 12.78
N SER A 77 -8.83 5.58 13.57
CA SER A 77 -10.19 5.09 13.35
C SER A 77 -10.81 5.68 12.09
N SER A 78 -11.24 4.81 11.18
CA SER A 78 -12.01 5.14 9.97
C SER A 78 -13.51 4.89 10.13
N TRP A 79 -13.96 4.44 11.30
CA TRP A 79 -15.37 4.11 11.56
C TRP A 79 -15.78 4.53 12.97
N ASN A 80 -16.93 5.19 13.08
CA ASN A 80 -17.52 5.49 14.38
C ASN A 80 -18.56 4.43 14.75
N PHE A 81 -18.25 3.60 15.75
CA PHE A 81 -19.16 2.53 16.20
C PHE A 81 -20.45 3.04 16.86
N THR A 82 -20.45 4.26 17.41
CA THR A 82 -21.61 4.86 18.08
C THR A 82 -22.59 5.43 17.09
N THR A 83 -22.11 6.25 16.15
CA THR A 83 -22.96 6.91 15.15
C THR A 83 -23.14 6.09 13.87
N GLN A 84 -22.37 5.01 13.71
CA GLN A 84 -22.40 4.11 12.55
C GLN A 84 -22.17 4.82 11.23
N ILE A 85 -21.16 5.70 11.20
CA ILE A 85 -20.74 6.43 10.00
C ILE A 85 -19.25 6.23 9.75
N ASP A 86 -18.88 6.32 8.48
CA ASP A 86 -17.49 6.40 8.06
C ASP A 86 -16.84 7.68 8.58
N LEU A 87 -15.60 7.55 9.00
CA LEU A 87 -14.70 8.66 9.28
C LEU A 87 -13.71 8.80 8.12
N TYR A 88 -13.35 10.03 7.80
CA TYR A 88 -12.34 10.33 6.78
C TYR A 88 -11.24 11.18 7.40
N PRO A 89 -10.31 10.55 8.16
CA PRO A 89 -9.16 11.24 8.72
C PRO A 89 -8.36 11.96 7.63
N SER A 90 -7.85 13.15 7.96
CA SER A 90 -7.03 13.92 7.04
C SER A 90 -5.73 13.16 6.70
N PRO A 91 -5.32 13.12 5.41
CA PRO A 91 -4.05 12.51 5.03
C PRO A 91 -2.85 13.18 5.71
N GLN A 92 -1.84 12.40 6.06
CA GLN A 92 -0.55 12.88 6.56
C GLN A 92 0.47 12.87 5.43
N GLN A 93 0.95 14.05 5.03
CA GLN A 93 2.05 14.15 4.08
C GLN A 93 3.37 13.77 4.76
N VAL A 94 4.12 12.88 4.13
CA VAL A 94 5.44 12.44 4.59
C VAL A 94 6.44 12.42 3.45
N ILE A 95 7.71 12.36 3.84
CA ILE A 95 8.84 12.27 2.91
C ILE A 95 9.60 10.99 3.22
N LEU A 96 9.66 10.08 2.24
CA LEU A 96 10.56 8.93 2.25
C LEU A 96 11.90 9.38 1.71
N THR A 97 12.94 9.30 2.53
CA THR A 97 14.33 9.57 2.17
C THR A 97 15.07 8.26 2.01
N LEU A 98 15.61 8.00 0.82
CA LEU A 98 16.42 6.84 0.49
C LEU A 98 17.91 7.14 0.75
N SER A 99 18.67 6.16 1.23
CA SER A 99 20.12 6.33 1.43
C SER A 99 20.85 6.71 0.13
N GLU A 100 21.95 7.47 0.20
CA GLU A 100 22.68 7.96 -0.99
C GLU A 100 23.09 6.87 -1.99
N ASN A 101 23.48 5.69 -1.50
CA ASN A 101 23.94 4.57 -2.33
C ASN A 101 22.81 3.64 -2.82
N ASN A 102 21.55 4.09 -2.77
CA ASN A 102 20.43 3.28 -3.23
C ASN A 102 20.44 3.14 -4.77
N ARG A 103 19.87 2.05 -5.27
CA ARG A 103 19.77 1.76 -6.71
C ARG A 103 18.38 2.07 -7.29
N ILE A 104 17.52 2.79 -6.55
CA ILE A 104 16.15 3.07 -7.00
C ILE A 104 16.17 4.12 -8.12
N SER A 105 15.49 3.84 -9.23
CA SER A 105 15.35 4.76 -10.38
C SER A 105 13.99 5.41 -10.47
N SER A 106 12.93 4.70 -10.12
CA SER A 106 11.55 5.17 -10.24
C SER A 106 10.67 4.60 -9.14
N GLY A 107 9.54 5.26 -8.91
CA GLY A 107 8.55 4.84 -7.93
C GLY A 107 7.14 4.85 -8.52
N ILE A 108 6.31 3.91 -8.06
CA ILE A 108 4.89 3.84 -8.39
C ILE A 108 4.10 3.76 -7.07
N LEU A 109 3.06 4.58 -6.95
CA LEU A 109 2.11 4.54 -5.86
C LEU A 109 0.86 3.76 -6.29
N TYR A 110 0.51 2.75 -5.51
CA TYR A 110 -0.77 2.04 -5.55
C TYR A 110 -1.60 2.47 -4.34
N ALA A 111 -2.58 3.35 -4.54
CA ALA A 111 -3.43 3.87 -3.47
C ALA A 111 -4.80 3.19 -3.49
N PHE A 112 -5.15 2.48 -2.42
CA PHE A 112 -6.46 1.85 -2.30
C PHE A 112 -7.54 2.87 -1.91
N ASN A 113 -8.74 2.71 -2.45
CA ASN A 113 -9.89 3.56 -2.14
C ASN A 113 -10.98 2.81 -1.35
N ASN A 114 -12.05 3.53 -0.98
CA ASN A 114 -13.18 2.96 -0.21
C ASN A 114 -13.94 1.84 -0.94
N THR A 115 -13.79 1.71 -2.26
CA THR A 115 -14.44 0.65 -3.05
C THR A 115 -13.54 -0.57 -3.28
N GLY A 116 -12.33 -0.57 -2.71
CA GLY A 116 -11.33 -1.63 -2.86
C GLY A 116 -10.60 -1.61 -4.20
N ASN A 117 -10.82 -0.57 -5.01
CA ASN A 117 -10.08 -0.33 -6.23
C ASN A 117 -8.77 0.40 -5.93
N VAL A 118 -7.84 0.35 -6.88
CA VAL A 118 -6.50 0.94 -6.75
C VAL A 118 -6.32 2.05 -7.78
N TYR A 119 -5.87 3.21 -7.33
CA TYR A 119 -5.34 4.27 -8.18
C TYR A 119 -3.83 4.11 -8.29
N ILE A 120 -3.32 4.17 -9.51
CA ILE A 120 -1.90 4.03 -9.81
C ILE A 120 -1.37 5.37 -10.29
N SER A 121 -0.27 5.83 -9.69
CA SER A 121 0.40 7.05 -10.12
C SER A 121 1.92 6.91 -10.00
N GLU A 122 2.65 7.52 -10.92
CA GLU A 122 4.10 7.63 -10.81
C GLU A 122 4.49 8.56 -9.66
N LEU A 123 5.60 8.25 -9.00
CA LEU A 123 6.18 9.06 -7.94
C LEU A 123 7.43 9.76 -8.48
N ILE A 124 7.53 11.04 -8.17
CA ILE A 124 8.71 11.84 -8.49
C ILE A 124 9.76 11.58 -7.40
N ILE A 125 10.94 11.14 -7.82
CA ILE A 125 12.11 11.02 -6.95
C ILE A 125 12.98 12.25 -7.20
N HIS A 126 13.15 13.07 -6.17
CA HIS A 126 14.00 14.25 -6.22
C HIS A 126 15.00 14.19 -5.06
N GLN A 127 16.31 14.21 -5.36
CA GLN A 127 17.38 14.13 -4.34
C GLN A 127 17.18 12.94 -3.38
N ASN A 128 16.87 11.76 -3.92
CA ASN A 128 16.58 10.53 -3.16
C ASN A 128 15.37 10.65 -2.21
N GLN A 129 14.53 11.66 -2.38
CA GLN A 129 13.33 11.87 -1.60
C GLN A 129 12.08 11.66 -2.44
N ILE A 130 11.07 11.08 -1.79
CA ILE A 130 9.76 10.83 -2.37
C ILE A 130 8.72 11.38 -1.40
N ALA A 131 7.96 12.38 -1.83
CA ALA A 131 6.84 12.91 -1.07
C ALA A 131 5.55 12.18 -1.43
N PHE A 132 4.77 11.76 -0.42
CA PHE A 132 3.47 11.14 -0.62
C PHE A 132 2.57 11.34 0.58
N ASN A 133 1.27 11.12 0.39
CA ASN A 133 0.27 11.21 1.45
C ASN A 133 -0.03 9.80 1.97
N VAL A 134 0.04 9.63 3.29
CA VAL A 134 -0.43 8.45 4.00
C VAL A 134 -1.86 8.69 4.46
N THR A 135 -2.72 7.71 4.23
CA THR A 135 -4.12 7.75 4.62
C THR A 135 -4.43 6.59 5.56
N ASP A 136 -5.63 6.55 6.08
CA ASP A 136 -6.17 5.42 6.85
C ASP A 136 -6.35 4.13 6.02
N LYS A 137 -6.12 4.20 4.69
CA LYS A 137 -6.09 3.05 3.78
C LYS A 137 -4.66 2.67 3.46
N ILE A 138 -4.50 1.40 3.07
CA ILE A 138 -3.25 0.88 2.56
C ILE A 138 -2.87 1.63 1.29
N SER A 139 -1.63 2.11 1.26
CA SER A 139 -0.92 2.51 0.06
C SER A 139 0.31 1.62 -0.10
N ILE A 140 0.68 1.28 -1.33
CA ILE A 140 1.91 0.53 -1.62
C ILE A 140 2.78 1.38 -2.53
N ILE A 141 4.01 1.62 -2.11
CA ILE A 141 5.02 2.31 -2.90
C ILE A 141 5.95 1.25 -3.47
N GLN A 142 5.84 0.99 -4.77
CA GLN A 142 6.81 0.20 -5.49
C GLN A 142 8.02 1.08 -5.83
N LEU A 143 9.21 0.62 -5.46
CA LEU A 143 10.48 1.27 -5.73
C LEU A 143 11.26 0.35 -6.68
N ASN A 144 11.42 0.81 -7.91
CA ASN A 144 12.05 0.02 -8.96
C ASN A 144 13.56 0.18 -8.90
N ASN A 145 14.27 -0.94 -8.92
CA ASN A 145 15.73 -0.93 -8.99
C ASN A 145 16.22 -0.67 -10.42
N LYS A 146 17.33 0.06 -10.56
CA LYS A 146 18.05 0.20 -11.83
C LYS A 146 18.53 -1.16 -12.31
N SER A 147 18.11 -1.53 -13.51
CA SER A 147 18.60 -2.70 -14.24
C SER A 147 20.11 -2.59 -14.43
N VAL A 148 20.84 -3.69 -14.28
CA VAL A 148 22.30 -3.75 -14.54
C VAL A 148 22.66 -3.42 -16.01
N GLN A 149 21.68 -3.34 -16.92
CA GLN A 149 21.90 -3.03 -18.34
C GLN A 149 22.07 -1.53 -18.64
N ASP A 150 21.79 -0.63 -17.70
CA ASP A 150 21.88 0.82 -17.92
C ASP A 150 23.28 1.41 -17.64
N GLU A 151 24.30 0.56 -17.38
CA GLU A 151 25.70 0.94 -17.10
C GLU A 151 26.67 0.69 -18.28
N LYS A 152 26.19 0.65 -19.53
CA LYS A 152 27.07 0.53 -20.71
C LYS A 152 27.04 1.75 -21.61
#